data_AF-S4P7L2-F1
#
_entry.id   AF-S4P7L2-F1
#
_cell.length_a   1.000
_cell.length_b   1.000
_cell.length_c   1.000
_cell.angle_alpha   90.00
_cell.angle_beta   90.00
_cell.angle_gamma   90.00
#
_symmetry.space_group_name_H-M   'P 1'
#
loop_
_entity.id
_entity.type
_entity.pdbx_description
1 polymer ?
#
loop_
_entity_poly.entity_id
_entity_poly.type
_entity_poly.pdbx_seq_one_letter_code
_entity_poly.pdbx_strand_id
1 'polypeptide(L)'
;HSGVGLWAAFSDSTFVSLYHAETFEHLQNIDIAADVAKTIGAREGSKPAYVSALLAGQGLLWVGTTAGVSVTVPLPKLEGLPLIGGHIAVSYHAHAGPVTFLLSLTADTREVDVNVVRRNLSNARAL
;
A
#
# COMPACT_ATOMS: atom_id res chain seq x y z
N HIS A 1 -18.64 3.90 15.35
CA HIS A 1 -18.55 3.10 14.12
C HIS A 1 -17.23 3.48 13.47
N SER A 2 -16.25 2.60 13.37
CA SER A 2 -15.00 2.98 12.71
C SER A 2 -15.16 2.68 11.22
N GLY A 3 -15.50 3.73 10.48
CA GLY A 3 -15.66 3.71 9.03
C GLY A 3 -14.35 3.45 8.28
N VAL A 4 -14.47 3.39 6.96
CA VAL A 4 -13.34 3.26 6.04
C VAL A 4 -12.43 4.50 6.17
N GLY A 5 -11.11 4.31 6.09
CA GLY A 5 -10.13 5.40 6.08
C GLY A 5 -9.73 5.81 4.65
N LEU A 6 -9.58 7.11 4.40
CA LEU A 6 -9.03 7.66 3.16
C LEU A 6 -7.55 8.02 3.37
N TRP A 7 -6.67 7.38 2.61
CA TRP A 7 -5.25 7.73 2.56
C TRP A 7 -5.00 8.68 1.40
N ALA A 8 -4.36 9.81 1.67
CA ALA A 8 -4.03 10.82 0.69
C ALA A 8 -2.64 11.39 0.92
N ALA A 9 -2.03 11.94 -0.13
CA ALA A 9 -0.80 12.70 -0.06
C ALA A 9 -0.88 13.87 -1.05
N PHE A 10 -0.37 15.03 -0.64
CA PHE A 10 -0.22 16.17 -1.54
C PHE A 10 1.00 16.00 -2.45
N SER A 11 0.98 16.65 -3.61
CA SER A 11 2.19 16.79 -4.43
C SER A 11 3.31 17.45 -3.63
N ASP A 12 4.54 17.00 -3.85
CA ASP A 12 5.75 17.50 -3.17
C ASP A 12 5.69 17.43 -1.63
N SER A 13 4.91 16.47 -1.10
CA SER A 13 4.81 16.20 0.33
C SER A 13 5.63 14.98 0.74
N THR A 14 6.25 15.03 1.92
CA THR A 14 6.82 13.86 2.60
C THR A 14 5.81 13.16 3.50
N PHE A 15 4.61 13.73 3.65
CA PHE A 15 3.55 13.18 4.48
C PHE A 15 2.53 12.40 3.66
N VAL A 16 2.14 11.26 4.21
CA VAL A 16 0.90 10.57 3.88
C VAL A 16 -0.10 10.79 5.03
N SER A 17 -1.30 11.24 4.70
CA SER A 17 -2.34 11.62 5.65
C SER A 17 -3.49 10.63 5.62
N LEU A 18 -3.97 10.26 6.80
CA LEU A 18 -5.19 9.48 7.00
C LEU A 18 -6.34 10.40 7.37
N TYR A 19 -7.46 10.25 6.67
CA TYR A 19 -8.71 10.94 6.95
C TYR A 19 -9.82 9.93 7.21
N HIS A 20 -10.80 10.32 8.03
CA HIS A 20 -12.05 9.59 8.13
C HIS A 20 -12.85 9.77 6.82
N ALA A 21 -13.25 8.69 6.13
CA ALA A 21 -13.79 8.81 4.78
C ALA A 21 -15.16 9.50 4.68
N GLU A 22 -15.94 9.51 5.76
CA GLU A 22 -17.29 10.12 5.76
C GLU A 22 -17.26 11.58 6.25
N THR A 23 -16.46 11.88 7.27
CA THR A 23 -16.40 13.22 7.88
C THR A 23 -15.29 14.08 7.28
N PHE A 24 -14.36 13.48 6.54
CA PHE A 24 -13.13 14.10 6.04
C PHE A 24 -12.25 14.72 7.13
N GLU A 25 -12.46 14.31 8.38
CA GLU A 25 -11.62 14.75 9.50
C GLU A 25 -10.24 14.11 9.38
N HIS A 26 -9.22 14.93 9.62
CA HIS A 26 -7.83 14.47 9.69
C HIS A 26 -7.64 13.60 10.93
N LEU A 27 -7.04 12.42 10.74
CA LEU A 27 -6.80 11.45 11.81
C LEU A 27 -5.31 11.31 12.12
N GLN A 28 -4.47 11.21 11.10
CA GLN A 28 -3.05 10.93 11.28
C GLN A 28 -2.21 11.46 10.12
N ASN A 29 -0.96 11.83 10.41
CA ASN A 29 0.09 12.08 9.43
C ASN A 29 1.25 11.10 9.65
N ILE A 30 1.80 10.60 8.55
CA ILE A 30 2.98 9.74 8.53
C ILE A 30 4.03 10.40 7.66
N ASP A 31 5.14 10.81 8.27
CA ASP A 31 6.28 11.36 7.54
C ASP A 31 7.17 10.22 7.04
N ILE A 32 7.44 10.17 5.74
CA ILE A 32 8.33 9.18 5.12
C ILE A 32 9.77 9.71 4.93
N ALA A 33 10.03 11.01 5.19
CA ALA A 33 11.30 11.64 4.83
C ALA A 33 12.51 10.96 5.47
N ALA A 34 12.46 10.73 6.79
CA ALA A 34 13.58 10.17 7.54
C ALA A 34 13.89 8.73 7.13
N ASP A 35 12.86 7.89 6.97
CA ASP A 35 13.02 6.50 6.55
C ASP A 35 13.57 6.38 5.13
N VAL A 36 13.10 7.21 4.20
CA VAL A 36 13.61 7.24 2.84
C VAL A 36 15.04 7.76 2.79
N ALA A 37 15.33 8.87 3.46
CA ALA A 37 16.68 9.45 3.53
C ALA A 37 17.70 8.44 4.07
N LYS A 38 17.34 7.72 5.14
CA LYS A 38 18.16 6.65 5.71
C LYS A 38 18.37 5.51 4.71
N THR A 39 17.31 5.09 4.02
CA THR A 39 17.36 3.98 3.04
C THR A 39 18.27 4.28 1.86
N ILE A 40 18.20 5.49 1.32
CA ILE A 40 18.99 5.87 0.14
C ILE A 40 20.39 6.40 0.50
N GLY A 41 20.74 6.45 1.79
CA GLY A 41 22.01 7.02 2.25
C GLY A 41 22.14 8.51 1.91
N ALA A 42 21.05 9.27 2.04
CA ALA A 42 21.04 10.70 1.75
C ALA A 42 22.03 11.45 2.65
N ARG A 43 22.75 12.42 2.08
CA ARG A 43 23.65 13.30 2.84
C ARG A 43 22.83 14.34 3.61
N GLU A 44 23.37 14.83 4.71
CA GLU A 44 22.78 15.98 5.41
C GLU A 44 22.59 17.16 4.45
N GLY A 45 21.42 17.80 4.51
CA GLY A 45 21.03 18.89 3.61
C GLY A 45 20.55 18.46 2.22
N SER A 46 20.49 17.16 1.91
CA SER A 46 19.85 16.68 0.67
C SER A 46 18.36 17.03 0.66
N LYS A 47 17.82 17.31 -0.54
CA LYS A 47 16.37 17.46 -0.70
C LYS A 47 15.66 16.16 -0.29
N PRO A 48 14.53 16.22 0.44
CA PRO A 48 13.80 15.02 0.80
C PRO A 48 13.17 14.39 -0.44
N ALA A 49 12.94 13.09 -0.37
CA ALA A 49 12.10 12.39 -1.34
C ALA A 49 10.63 12.66 -1.01
N TYR A 50 9.81 12.85 -2.04
CA TYR A 50 8.39 13.11 -1.91
C TYR A 50 7.57 11.87 -2.28
N VAL A 51 6.35 11.79 -1.76
CA VAL A 51 5.37 10.78 -2.15
C VAL A 51 5.00 10.97 -3.61
N SER A 52 5.04 9.90 -4.40
CA SER A 52 4.73 9.92 -5.84
C SER A 52 3.67 8.91 -6.27
N ALA A 53 3.41 7.87 -5.48
CA ALA A 53 2.34 6.90 -5.73
C ALA A 53 1.85 6.29 -4.41
N LEU A 54 0.59 5.86 -4.36
CA LEU A 54 0.01 5.14 -3.23
C LEU A 54 -0.71 3.87 -3.72
N LEU A 55 -0.59 2.78 -2.99
CA LEU A 55 -1.37 1.55 -3.19
C LEU A 55 -1.71 0.92 -1.84
N ALA A 56 -2.99 0.79 -1.53
CA ALA A 56 -3.44 0.01 -0.38
C ALA A 56 -3.80 -1.41 -0.83
N GLY A 57 -3.21 -2.43 -0.20
CA GLY A 57 -3.47 -3.82 -0.54
C GLY A 57 -2.79 -4.80 0.42
N GLN A 58 -3.39 -5.97 0.61
CA GLN A 58 -2.83 -7.06 1.44
C GLN A 58 -2.44 -6.61 2.87
N GLY A 59 -3.20 -5.67 3.45
CA GLY A 59 -2.91 -5.15 4.80
C GLY A 59 -1.73 -4.17 4.88
N LEU A 60 -1.26 -3.66 3.75
CA LEU A 60 -0.17 -2.69 3.65
C LEU A 60 -0.61 -1.47 2.84
N LEU A 61 -0.10 -0.30 3.23
CA LEU A 61 -0.08 0.90 2.42
C LEU A 61 1.32 1.04 1.82
N TRP A 62 1.40 0.87 0.52
CA TRP A 62 2.60 1.09 -0.27
C TRP A 62 2.66 2.55 -0.71
N VAL A 63 3.84 3.14 -0.54
CA VAL A 63 4.14 4.54 -0.85
C VAL A 63 5.32 4.55 -1.81
N GLY A 64 5.08 4.89 -3.07
CA GLY A 64 6.13 5.18 -4.03
C GLY A 64 6.74 6.55 -3.77
N THR A 65 8.04 6.71 -4.05
CA THR A 65 8.75 7.98 -3.83
C THR A 65 9.47 8.49 -5.06
N THR A 66 9.74 9.80 -5.09
CA THR A 66 10.53 10.44 -6.15
C THR A 66 11.99 9.98 -6.19
N ALA A 67 12.49 9.35 -5.12
CA ALA A 67 13.84 8.78 -5.07
C ALA A 67 13.94 7.38 -5.70
N GLY A 68 12.84 6.83 -6.22
CA GLY A 68 12.85 5.50 -6.85
C GLY A 68 12.89 4.34 -5.86
N VAL A 69 12.48 4.58 -4.62
CA VAL A 69 12.27 3.55 -3.59
C VAL A 69 10.82 3.53 -3.13
N SER A 70 10.35 2.39 -2.63
CA SER A 70 9.00 2.24 -2.09
C SER A 70 9.03 1.95 -0.60
N VAL A 71 8.11 2.58 0.12
CA VAL A 71 7.94 2.47 1.56
C VAL A 71 6.62 1.74 1.83
N THR A 72 6.57 0.92 2.87
CA THR A 72 5.35 0.22 3.30
C THR A 72 5.01 0.54 4.73
N VAL A 73 3.73 0.79 4.95
CA VAL A 73 3.15 1.08 6.25
C VAL A 73 2.07 0.04 6.55
N PRO A 74 2.11 -0.66 7.70
CA PRO A 74 1.07 -1.61 8.06
C PRO A 74 -0.30 -0.95 8.18
N LEU A 75 -1.30 -1.44 7.47
CA LEU A 75 -2.68 -0.98 7.67
C LEU A 75 -3.25 -1.65 8.93
N PRO A 76 -3.93 -0.90 9.82
CA PRO A 76 -4.59 -1.49 10.97
C PRO A 76 -5.56 -2.59 10.51
N LYS A 77 -5.43 -3.80 11.08
CA LYS A 77 -6.48 -4.81 10.96
C LYS A 77 -7.70 -4.26 11.72
N LEU A 78 -8.88 -4.33 11.13
CA LEU A 78 -10.13 -3.71 11.60
C LEU A 78 -10.68 -4.33 12.90
N GLU A 79 -9.86 -4.46 13.93
CA GLU A 79 -10.24 -4.82 15.30
C GLU A 79 -9.86 -3.66 16.23
N GLY A 80 -10.71 -2.63 16.26
CA GLY A 80 -10.86 -1.75 17.42
C GLY A 80 -10.08 -0.45 17.48
N LEU A 81 -8.88 -0.31 16.88
CA LEU A 81 -8.09 0.94 17.01
C LEU A 81 -7.28 1.27 15.73
N PRO A 82 -7.53 2.41 15.05
CA PRO A 82 -6.79 2.83 13.88
C PRO A 82 -5.55 3.63 14.31
N LEU A 83 -4.54 2.98 14.86
CA LEU A 83 -3.26 3.64 15.14
C LEU A 83 -2.13 2.77 14.60
N ILE A 84 -1.46 3.28 13.57
CA ILE A 84 -0.24 2.66 13.06
C ILE A 84 0.88 3.00 14.04
N GLY A 85 1.27 2.02 14.85
CA GLY A 85 2.39 2.09 15.80
C GLY A 85 3.61 1.24 15.40
N GLY A 86 3.76 0.92 14.10
CA GLY A 86 4.79 0.01 13.60
C GLY A 86 5.90 0.70 12.82
N HIS A 87 7.08 0.08 12.79
CA HIS A 87 8.18 0.51 11.94
C HIS A 87 7.77 0.50 10.47
N ILE A 88 8.11 1.58 9.79
CA ILE A 88 7.96 1.72 8.34
C ILE A 88 8.96 0.76 7.68
N ALA A 89 8.46 -0.20 6.89
CA ALA A 89 9.31 -1.16 6.19
C ALA A 89 9.58 -0.64 4.78
N VAL A 90 10.85 -0.49 4.42
CA VAL A 90 11.25 0.03 3.10
C VAL A 90 11.59 -1.14 2.19
N SER A 91 10.97 -1.17 1.01
CA SER A 91 11.25 -2.15 -0.03
C SER A 91 12.37 -1.62 -0.93
N TYR A 92 13.51 -2.33 -0.94
CA TYR A 92 14.67 -2.00 -1.76
C TYR A 92 14.49 -2.50 -3.19
N HIS A 93 13.53 -1.93 -3.90
CA HIS A 93 13.40 -2.08 -5.35
C HIS A 93 13.83 -0.76 -5.94
N ALA A 94 15.13 -0.61 -6.24
CA ALA A 94 15.67 0.62 -6.80
C ALA A 94 15.26 0.74 -8.27
N HIS A 95 14.44 1.73 -8.57
CA HIS A 95 14.03 2.06 -9.93
C HIS A 95 14.98 3.09 -10.55
N ALA A 96 15.06 3.12 -11.89
CA ALA A 96 15.78 4.16 -12.63
C ALA A 96 14.95 5.45 -12.71
N GLY A 97 14.58 6.02 -11.56
CA GLY A 97 13.76 7.22 -11.42
C GLY A 97 12.58 7.06 -10.45
N PRO A 98 11.72 8.09 -10.33
CA PRO A 98 10.54 8.08 -9.46
C PRO A 98 9.63 6.87 -9.64
N VAL A 99 9.06 6.37 -8.55
CA VAL A 99 7.97 5.38 -8.62
C VAL A 99 6.68 6.10 -9.02
N THR A 100 6.28 6.01 -10.28
CA THR A 100 5.16 6.79 -10.83
C THR A 100 3.79 6.12 -10.68
N PHE A 101 3.76 4.80 -10.52
CA PHE A 101 2.54 4.05 -10.22
C PHE A 101 2.88 2.75 -9.49
N LEU A 102 1.88 2.20 -8.80
CA LEU A 102 1.96 0.91 -8.13
C LEU A 102 0.72 0.12 -8.55
N LEU A 103 0.92 -1.14 -8.93
CA LEU A 103 -0.15 -2.02 -9.39
C LEU A 103 -0.17 -3.30 -8.56
N SER A 104 -1.29 -3.57 -7.89
CA SER A 104 -1.51 -4.86 -7.23
C SER A 104 -1.85 -5.90 -8.29
N LEU A 105 -1.01 -6.94 -8.41
CA LEU A 105 -1.31 -8.12 -9.22
C LEU A 105 -1.97 -9.16 -8.32
N THR A 106 -3.29 -9.17 -8.28
CA THR A 106 -4.04 -10.25 -7.63
C THR A 106 -4.18 -11.40 -8.63
N ALA A 107 -3.56 -12.54 -8.34
CA ALA A 107 -3.93 -13.77 -9.03
C ALA A 107 -5.38 -14.07 -8.65
N ASP A 108 -6.26 -14.10 -9.65
CA ASP A 108 -7.61 -14.61 -9.49
C ASP A 108 -7.48 -16.12 -9.28
N THR A 109 -7.20 -16.56 -8.05
CA THR A 109 -7.39 -17.95 -7.66
C THR A 109 -8.88 -18.18 -7.68
N ARG A 110 -9.42 -18.43 -8.87
CA ARG A 110 -10.65 -19.19 -9.01
C ARG A 110 -10.35 -20.50 -8.33
N GLU A 111 -10.89 -20.68 -7.12
CA GLU A 111 -11.00 -22.01 -6.55
C GLU A 111 -11.76 -22.83 -7.58
N VAL A 112 -11.02 -23.66 -8.31
CA VAL A 112 -11.64 -24.62 -9.20
C VAL A 112 -12.30 -25.61 -8.27
N ASP A 113 -13.61 -25.46 -8.05
CA ASP A 113 -14.39 -26.44 -7.31
C ASP A 113 -14.29 -27.77 -8.06
N VAL A 114 -13.46 -28.65 -7.53
CA VAL A 114 -13.15 -29.95 -8.11
C VAL A 114 -14.43 -30.79 -8.22
N ASN A 115 -15.44 -30.53 -7.37
CA ASN A 115 -16.73 -31.21 -7.43
C ASN A 115 -17.57 -30.72 -8.62
N VAL A 116 -17.51 -29.44 -8.96
CA VAL A 116 -18.14 -28.89 -10.18
C VAL A 116 -17.49 -29.47 -11.43
N VAL A 117 -16.16 -29.53 -11.47
CA VAL A 117 -15.43 -30.15 -12.59
C VAL A 117 -15.76 -31.63 -12.73
N ARG A 118 -15.78 -32.38 -11.62
CA ARG A 118 -16.17 -33.80 -11.61
C ARG A 118 -17.59 -34.02 -12.11
N ARG A 119 -18.55 -33.20 -11.67
CA ARG A 119 -19.94 -33.25 -12.16
C ARG A 119 -20.05 -32.98 -13.66
N ASN A 120 -19.35 -31.97 -14.15
CA ASN A 120 -19.37 -31.64 -15.57
C ASN A 120 -18.77 -32.76 -16.43
N LEU A 121 -17.68 -33.39 -15.97
CA LEU A 121 -17.07 -34.54 -16.64
C LEU A 121 -17.95 -35.79 -16.59
N SER A 122 -18.65 -36.05 -15.47
CA SER A 122 -19.59 -37.18 -15.41
C SER A 122 -20.76 -37.00 -16.37
N ASN A 123 -21.28 -35.77 -16.50
CA ASN A 123 -22.37 -35.46 -17.41
C ASN A 123 -21.93 -35.54 -18.89
N ALA A 124 -20.71 -35.10 -19.20
CA ALA A 124 -20.15 -35.20 -20.54
C ALA A 124 -19.86 -36.63 -21.00
N ARG A 125 -19.66 -37.57 -20.06
CA ARG A 125 -19.47 -39.01 -20.34
C ARG A 125 -20.79 -39.79 -20.47
N ALA A 126 -21.91 -39.17 -20.13
CA ALA A 126 -23.24 -39.76 -20.19
C ALA A 126 -24.01 -39.40 -21.48
N LEU A 127 -23.37 -38.68 -22.39
CA LEU A 127 -23.81 -38.36 -23.75
C LEU A 127 -22.99 -39.17 -24.77
#